data_AF-A0A9J6D207-F1
#
_entry.id   AF-A0A9J6D207-F1
#
_cell.length_a   1.000
_cell.length_b   1.000
_cell.length_c   1.000
_cell.angle_alpha   90.00
_cell.angle_beta   90.00
_cell.angle_gamma   90.00
#
_symmetry.space_group_name_H-M   'P 1'
#
loop_
_entity.id
_entity.type
_entity.pdbx_description
1 polymer ?
#
loop_
_entity_poly.entity_id
_entity_poly.type
_entity_poly.pdbx_seq_one_letter_code
_entity_poly.pdbx_strand_id
1 'polypeptide(L)'
;MWAAWHSSTRREKRQRHNRNLVKYVAVLNRQITEHAVKLCRENWLKTCDGLQSKPSACKTWCLLRHLIDPLSSRTATYRNLDKIFNMYKGDGRRLLEDLKPKYLKTEKGQ
;
A
#
# COMPACT_ATOMS: atom_id res chain seq x y z
N MET A 1 -14.45 -3.91 -22.25
CA MET A 1 -15.03 -3.59 -20.93
C MET A 1 -14.68 -2.18 -20.46
N TRP A 2 -13.39 -1.81 -20.37
CA TRP A 2 -12.95 -0.47 -19.91
C TRP A 2 -13.44 0.72 -20.77
N ALA A 3 -13.37 0.62 -22.10
CA ALA A 3 -13.86 1.70 -22.98
C ALA A 3 -15.37 1.95 -22.81
N ALA A 4 -16.15 0.87 -22.75
CA ALA A 4 -17.60 0.91 -22.52
C ALA A 4 -17.95 1.48 -21.14
N TRP A 5 -17.19 1.13 -20.11
CA TRP A 5 -17.33 1.74 -18.78
C TRP A 5 -17.04 3.24 -18.81
N HIS A 6 -15.93 3.69 -19.42
CA HIS A 6 -15.60 5.11 -19.50
C HIS A 6 -16.65 5.93 -20.27
N SER A 7 -17.18 5.43 -21.38
CA SER A 7 -18.26 6.12 -22.10
C SER A 7 -19.54 6.19 -21.28
N SER A 8 -19.93 5.10 -20.60
CA SER A 8 -21.16 5.03 -19.83
C SER A 8 -21.11 5.86 -18.55
N THR A 9 -20.00 5.85 -17.82
CA THR A 9 -19.80 6.67 -16.62
C THR A 9 -19.80 8.17 -16.96
N ARG A 10 -19.20 8.57 -18.09
CA ARG A 10 -19.27 9.96 -18.57
C ARG A 10 -20.70 10.39 -18.89
N ARG A 11 -21.47 9.49 -19.53
CA ARG A 11 -22.88 9.74 -19.85
C ARG A 11 -23.75 9.79 -18.59
N GLU A 12 -23.53 8.89 -17.64
CA GLU A 12 -24.25 8.82 -16.36
C GLU A 12 -24.09 10.12 -15.56
N LYS A 13 -22.87 10.68 -15.51
CA LYS A 13 -22.62 11.97 -14.84
C LYS A 13 -23.49 13.10 -15.39
N ARG A 14 -23.83 13.08 -16.68
CA ARG A 14 -24.71 14.06 -17.35
C ARG A 14 -26.19 13.70 -17.24
N GLN A 15 -26.54 12.43 -17.04
CA GLN A 15 -27.90 11.89 -17.06
C GLN A 15 -28.22 11.10 -15.79
N ARG A 16 -28.00 11.71 -14.61
CA ARG A 16 -28.13 11.04 -13.30
C ARG A 16 -29.53 10.49 -13.01
N HIS A 17 -30.56 11.07 -13.61
CA HIS A 17 -31.95 10.62 -13.45
C HIS A 17 -32.30 9.40 -14.31
N ASN A 18 -31.45 9.04 -15.28
CA ASN A 18 -31.67 7.86 -16.11
C ASN A 18 -31.33 6.58 -15.34
N ARG A 19 -32.34 6.01 -14.69
CA ARG A 19 -32.21 4.80 -13.87
C ARG A 19 -31.64 3.60 -14.63
N ASN A 20 -31.91 3.48 -15.93
CA ASN A 20 -31.39 2.38 -16.75
C ASN A 20 -29.88 2.53 -16.98
N LEU A 21 -29.41 3.75 -17.19
CA LEU A 21 -27.99 4.04 -17.35
C LEU A 21 -27.20 3.81 -16.05
N VAL A 22 -27.77 4.24 -14.92
CA VAL A 22 -27.18 3.98 -13.58
C VAL A 22 -27.07 2.48 -13.32
N LYS A 23 -28.14 1.71 -13.59
CA LYS A 23 -28.12 0.23 -13.47
C LYS A 23 -27.06 -0.40 -14.37
N TYR A 24 -26.95 0.08 -15.61
CA TYR A 24 -25.95 -0.43 -16.56
C TYR A 24 -24.51 -0.18 -16.09
N VAL A 25 -24.21 1.02 -15.59
CA VAL A 25 -22.90 1.34 -15.00
C VAL A 25 -22.62 0.47 -13.76
N ALA A 26 -23.62 0.24 -12.92
CA ALA A 26 -23.48 -0.64 -11.76
C ALA A 26 -23.14 -2.10 -12.17
N VAL A 27 -23.78 -2.63 -13.22
CA VAL A 27 -23.45 -3.96 -13.77
C VAL A 27 -22.02 -3.99 -14.31
N LEU A 28 -21.60 -2.97 -15.06
CA LEU A 28 -20.22 -2.89 -15.56
C LEU A 28 -19.20 -2.80 -14.42
N ASN A 29 -19.48 -2.01 -13.37
CA ASN A 29 -18.64 -1.92 -12.18
C ASN A 29 -18.49 -3.28 -11.50
N ARG A 30 -19.59 -4.04 -11.39
CA ARG A 30 -19.57 -5.38 -10.82
C ARG A 30 -18.68 -6.32 -11.63
N GLN A 31 -18.86 -6.36 -12.96
CA GLN A 31 -18.05 -7.20 -13.85
C GLN A 31 -16.56 -6.84 -13.78
N ILE A 32 -16.23 -5.55 -13.77
CA ILE A 32 -14.85 -5.08 -13.62
C ILE A 32 -14.26 -5.51 -12.28
N THR A 33 -15.03 -5.38 -11.20
CA THR A 33 -14.60 -5.79 -9.85
C THR A 33 -14.36 -7.30 -9.79
N GLU A 34 -15.30 -8.10 -10.29
CA GLU A 34 -15.17 -9.56 -10.34
C GLU A 34 -13.93 -9.99 -11.14
N HIS A 35 -13.72 -9.38 -12.31
CA HIS A 35 -12.53 -9.62 -13.11
C HIS A 35 -11.24 -9.20 -12.40
N ALA A 36 -11.23 -8.04 -11.76
CA ALA A 36 -10.07 -7.54 -11.02
C ALA A 36 -9.72 -8.46 -9.84
N VAL A 37 -10.71 -8.95 -9.10
CA VAL A 37 -10.50 -9.92 -8.00
C VAL A 37 -9.90 -11.22 -8.54
N LYS A 38 -10.45 -11.75 -9.65
CA LYS A 38 -9.92 -12.96 -10.30
C LYS A 38 -8.46 -12.76 -10.72
N LEU A 39 -8.16 -11.67 -11.41
CA LEU A 39 -6.81 -11.34 -11.87
C LEU A 39 -5.83 -11.16 -10.70
N CYS A 40 -6.24 -10.48 -9.63
CA CYS A 40 -5.42 -10.33 -8.42
C CYS A 40 -5.10 -11.70 -7.81
N ARG A 41 -6.07 -12.61 -7.73
CA ARG A 41 -5.86 -13.96 -7.22
C ARG A 41 -4.90 -14.75 -8.11
N GLU A 42 -5.07 -14.71 -9.42
CA GLU A 42 -4.17 -15.38 -10.37
C GLU A 42 -2.74 -14.82 -10.30
N ASN A 43 -2.59 -13.50 -10.22
CA ASN A 43 -1.29 -12.87 -10.06
C ASN A 43 -0.63 -13.23 -8.74
N TRP A 44 -1.40 -13.32 -7.66
CA TRP A 44 -0.90 -13.77 -6.37
C TRP A 44 -0.40 -15.21 -6.43
N LEU A 45 -1.18 -16.13 -7.00
CA LEU A 45 -0.78 -17.52 -7.17
C LEU A 45 0.50 -17.65 -8.01
N LYS A 46 0.57 -16.97 -9.16
CA LYS A 46 1.79 -16.92 -9.98
C LYS A 46 3.00 -16.38 -9.22
N THR A 47 2.78 -15.38 -8.36
CA THR A 47 3.83 -14.85 -7.49
C THR A 47 4.30 -15.95 -6.53
N CYS A 48 3.38 -16.61 -5.82
CA CYS A 48 3.69 -17.73 -4.93
C CYS A 48 4.44 -18.87 -5.63
N ASP A 49 4.01 -19.28 -6.83
CA ASP A 49 4.68 -20.32 -7.63
C ASP A 49 6.14 -19.92 -7.94
N GLY A 50 6.34 -18.65 -8.30
CA GLY A 50 7.68 -18.09 -8.53
C GLY A 50 8.55 -18.10 -7.27
N LEU A 51 7.97 -17.82 -6.11
CA LEU A 51 8.68 -17.85 -4.82
C LEU A 51 9.05 -19.27 -4.39
N GLN A 52 8.16 -20.24 -4.61
CA GLN A 52 8.40 -21.66 -4.29
C GLN A 52 9.62 -22.20 -5.03
N SER A 53 9.84 -21.75 -6.27
CA SER A 53 11.03 -22.13 -7.04
C SER A 53 12.35 -21.55 -6.50
N LYS A 54 12.30 -20.45 -5.73
CA LYS A 54 13.47 -19.69 -5.26
C LYS A 54 13.29 -19.20 -3.81
N PRO A 55 13.25 -20.12 -2.83
CA PRO A 55 13.01 -19.77 -1.43
C PRO A 55 14.15 -18.96 -0.78
N SER A 56 15.38 -19.07 -1.30
CA SER A 56 16.55 -18.31 -0.82
C SER A 56 16.67 -16.91 -1.45
N ALA A 57 15.79 -16.53 -2.40
CA ALA A 57 15.87 -15.22 -3.02
C ALA A 57 15.52 -14.11 -2.01
N CYS A 58 16.33 -13.05 -1.98
CA CYS A 58 16.10 -11.87 -1.13
C CYS A 58 14.69 -11.30 -1.28
N LYS A 59 14.15 -11.28 -2.51
CA LYS A 59 12.79 -10.81 -2.81
C LYS A 59 11.70 -11.65 -2.10
N THR A 60 11.88 -12.96 -2.00
CA THR A 60 10.98 -13.86 -1.27
C THR A 60 10.94 -13.54 0.21
N TRP A 61 12.11 -13.37 0.82
CA TRP A 61 12.22 -13.00 2.23
C TRP A 61 11.72 -11.60 2.54
N CYS A 62 11.93 -10.63 1.64
CA CYS A 62 11.37 -9.29 1.78
C CYS A 62 9.83 -9.32 1.77
N LEU A 63 9.23 -10.08 0.85
CA LEU A 63 7.78 -10.23 0.78
C LEU A 63 7.23 -10.99 2.01
N LEU A 64 7.83 -12.10 2.41
CA LEU A 64 7.44 -12.85 3.61
C LEU A 64 7.51 -11.99 4.86
N ARG A 65 8.60 -11.23 5.04
CA ARG A 65 8.74 -10.29 6.16
C ARG A 65 7.63 -9.24 6.15
N HIS A 66 7.25 -8.73 4.98
CA HIS A 66 6.15 -7.77 4.86
C HIS A 66 4.77 -8.38 5.16
N LEU A 67 4.55 -9.66 4.85
CA LEU A 67 3.32 -10.38 5.19
C LEU A 67 3.20 -10.67 6.69
N ILE A 68 4.32 -10.98 7.35
CA ILE A 68 4.37 -11.26 8.80
C ILE A 68 4.23 -9.96 9.60
N ASP A 69 4.92 -8.90 9.17
CA ASP A 69 4.87 -7.60 9.81
C ASP A 69 4.80 -6.47 8.76
N PRO A 70 3.58 -6.03 8.42
CA PRO A 70 3.40 -4.96 7.45
C PRO A 70 3.91 -3.60 7.96
N LEU A 71 4.09 -3.45 9.28
CA LEU A 71 4.48 -2.19 9.93
C LEU A 71 6.00 -2.00 10.03
N SER A 72 6.79 -3.08 9.97
CA SER A 72 8.28 -3.00 9.92
C SER A 72 8.87 -2.91 8.52
N SER A 73 8.05 -2.74 7.49
CA SER A 73 8.60 -2.48 6.15
C SER A 73 9.45 -1.21 6.17
N ARG A 74 10.60 -1.25 5.48
CA ARG A 74 11.52 -0.10 5.35
C ARG A 74 10.75 1.19 5.05
N THR A 75 9.83 1.14 4.09
CA THR A 75 8.99 2.29 3.69
C THR A 75 8.06 2.78 4.80
N ALA A 76 7.45 1.90 5.59
CA ALA A 76 6.65 2.28 6.75
C ALA A 76 7.52 2.95 7.82
N THR A 77 8.72 2.42 8.06
CA THR A 77 9.71 3.04 8.95
C THR A 77 10.11 4.43 8.46
N TYR A 78 10.41 4.62 7.17
CA TYR A 78 10.73 5.94 6.61
C TYR A 78 9.56 6.93 6.75
N ARG A 79 8.31 6.49 6.49
CA ARG A 79 7.13 7.35 6.67
C ARG A 79 6.91 7.74 8.13
N ASN A 80 7.16 6.82 9.06
CA ASN A 80 7.06 7.11 10.49
C ASN A 80 8.18 8.06 10.93
N LEU A 81 9.40 7.88 10.44
CA LEU A 81 10.50 8.82 10.67
C LEU A 81 10.18 10.20 10.12
N ASP A 82 9.67 10.30 8.88
CA ASP A 82 9.28 11.55 8.25
C ASP A 82 8.16 12.28 9.04
N LYS A 83 7.17 11.53 9.54
CA LYS A 83 6.17 12.08 10.46
C LYS A 83 6.80 12.60 11.75
N ILE A 84 7.72 11.84 12.36
CA ILE A 84 8.40 12.24 13.60
C ILE A 84 9.24 13.49 13.37
N PHE A 85 9.96 13.57 12.24
CA PHE A 85 10.72 14.75 11.84
C PHE A 85 9.81 15.97 11.64
N ASN A 86 8.68 15.81 10.94
CA ASN A 86 7.76 16.91 10.68
C ASN A 86 6.95 17.34 11.92
N MET A 87 6.70 16.43 12.87
CA MET A 87 6.04 16.75 14.15
C MET A 87 6.99 17.39 15.16
N TYR A 88 8.29 17.24 14.98
CA TYR A 88 9.29 17.86 15.84
C TYR A 88 9.43 19.34 15.47
N LYS A 89 9.00 20.24 16.38
CA LYS A 89 9.12 21.69 16.22
C LYS A 89 10.59 22.12 16.39
N GLY A 90 11.46 21.88 15.39
CA GLY A 90 12.86 22.30 15.43
C GLY A 90 13.73 21.79 14.27
N ASP A 91 15.02 22.11 14.31
CA ASP A 91 16.02 21.65 13.33
C ASP A 91 16.41 20.19 13.61
N GLY A 92 16.50 19.35 12.58
CA GLY A 92 16.65 17.89 12.70
C GLY A 92 17.92 17.43 13.44
N ARG A 93 18.92 18.32 13.57
CA ARG A 93 20.12 18.06 14.38
C ARG A 93 19.83 18.04 15.88
N ARG A 94 18.90 18.86 16.36
CA ARG A 94 18.47 18.88 17.78
C ARG A 94 17.68 17.64 18.16
N LEU A 95 16.87 17.11 17.24
CA LEU A 95 16.15 15.84 17.45
C LEU A 95 17.12 14.68 17.70
N LEU A 96 18.23 14.62 16.95
CA LEU A 96 19.25 13.58 17.16
C LEU A 96 19.98 13.76 18.49
N GLU A 97 20.26 14.99 18.91
CA GLU A 97 20.85 15.29 20.22
C GLU A 97 19.93 14.90 21.38
N ASP A 98 18.63 15.11 21.25
CA ASP A 98 17.62 14.71 22.25
C ASP A 98 17.38 13.20 22.30
N LEU A 99 17.49 12.51 21.16
CA LEU A 99 17.30 11.06 21.08
C LEU A 99 18.53 10.26 21.54
N LYS A 100 19.74 10.80 21.38
CA LYS A 100 21.01 10.19 21.83
C LYS A 100 20.95 9.71 23.30
N PRO A 101 20.61 10.54 24.31
CA PRO A 101 20.61 10.11 25.70
C PRO A 101 19.54 9.05 26.00
N LYS A 102 18.41 9.06 25.27
CA LYS A 102 17.29 8.14 25.49
C LYS A 102 17.56 6.72 25.00
N TYR A 103 18.29 6.58 23.89
CA TYR A 103 18.54 5.28 23.25
C TYR A 103 19.97 4.77 23.38
N LEU A 104 20.95 5.66 23.58
CA LEU A 104 22.35 5.24 23.69
C LEU A 104 22.81 5.06 25.13
N LYS A 105 21.97 5.35 26.14
CA LYS A 105 22.24 5.26 27.59
C LYS A 105 23.75 5.13 27.84
N THR A 106 24.49 6.21 27.60
CA THR A 106 25.90 6.23 27.98
C THR A 106 25.86 6.30 29.50
N GLU A 107 25.99 5.13 30.12
CA GLU A 107 26.29 5.02 31.54
C GLU A 107 27.58 5.80 31.75
N LYS A 108 27.46 7.07 32.15
CA LYS A 108 28.50 7.71 32.92
C LYS A 108 28.36 7.14 34.32
N GLY A 109 28.95 5.97 34.52
CA GLY A 109 29.37 5.54 35.84
C GLY A 109 30.45 6.51 36.32
N GLN A 110 30.08 7.35 37.29
CA GLN A 110 30.99 7.93 38.28
C GLN A 110 30.28 7.86 39.63
#